data_AF-A0A2S9K6N0-F1
#
_entry.id   AF-A0A2S9K6N0-F1
#
_cell.length_a   1.000
_cell.length_b   1.000
_cell.length_c   1.000
_cell.angle_alpha   90.00
_cell.angle_beta   90.00
_cell.angle_gamma   90.00
#
_symmetry.space_group_name_H-M   'P 1'
#
loop_
_entity.id
_entity.type
_entity.pdbx_description
1 polymer ?
#
loop_
_entity_poly.entity_id
_entity_poly.type
_entity_poly.pdbx_seq_one_letter_code
_entity_poly.pdbx_strand_id
1 'polypeptide(L)'
;MPMTPSRWPLALLIALLLPLDGARAAPGAHVHGHASLQLALDGSRLTLSLESPLEALLGFEHSPRNAAEGEAVRRLGQGLRQADVLFTLSPAAQCRLEGMEISSAALPTELLREPMPAAAAGKPADAKQAGKSSPAPDAHGDLLAEYRYHCARPEQLRRLQTGAFKAFGKLRRIELERVTGRSQGLHRLTPGQPEVSW
;
A
#
# COMPACT_ATOMS: atom_id res chain seq x y z
N MET A 1 73.33 -5.42 32.51
CA MET A 1 72.05 -6.07 32.80
C MET A 1 71.92 -7.27 31.86
N PRO A 2 71.82 -8.50 32.39
CA PRO A 2 71.95 -9.74 31.63
C PRO A 2 70.65 -10.30 31.04
N MET A 3 70.88 -11.31 30.22
CA MET A 3 70.04 -12.14 29.35
C MET A 3 68.82 -12.86 29.97
N THR A 4 67.91 -13.21 29.07
CA THR A 4 66.69 -14.07 29.11
C THR A 4 66.87 -15.45 29.80
N PRO A 5 65.81 -16.20 30.24
CA PRO A 5 65.00 -17.00 29.29
C PRO A 5 63.51 -17.29 29.64
N SER A 6 62.72 -17.39 28.56
CA SER A 6 61.67 -18.38 28.24
C SER A 6 61.06 -19.24 29.35
N ARG A 7 59.72 -19.24 29.44
CA ARG A 7 58.87 -20.46 29.56
C ARG A 7 57.46 -20.22 29.00
N TRP A 8 57.15 -20.82 27.86
CA TRP A 8 55.78 -21.11 27.43
C TRP A 8 55.37 -22.49 27.96
N PRO A 9 54.17 -22.61 28.56
CA PRO A 9 53.41 -23.83 28.48
C PRO A 9 52.12 -23.62 27.67
N LEU A 10 52.05 -24.38 26.59
CA LEU A 10 50.87 -25.04 26.02
C LEU A 10 49.53 -24.78 26.75
N ALA A 11 48.59 -24.11 26.08
CA ALA A 11 47.17 -24.11 26.46
C ALA A 11 46.29 -24.32 25.22
N LEU A 12 45.57 -25.44 25.26
CA LEU A 12 44.51 -25.97 24.40
C LEU A 12 43.99 -25.10 23.24
N LEU A 13 44.09 -25.63 22.01
CA LEU A 13 43.13 -25.34 20.94
C LEU A 13 41.80 -26.03 21.28
N ILE A 14 40.81 -25.26 21.73
CA ILE A 14 39.41 -25.67 21.72
C ILE A 14 38.87 -25.39 20.32
N ALA A 15 38.62 -26.45 19.55
CA ALA A 15 37.92 -26.36 18.27
C ALA A 15 36.47 -25.91 18.53
N LEU A 16 36.20 -24.64 18.24
CA LEU A 16 34.88 -24.04 18.34
C LEU A 16 34.01 -24.53 17.18
N LEU A 17 33.27 -25.63 17.39
CA LEU A 17 32.21 -26.07 16.49
C LEU A 17 30.98 -25.19 16.72
N LEU A 18 30.94 -24.04 16.04
CA LEU A 18 29.71 -23.25 15.88
C LEU A 18 28.74 -24.04 14.99
N PRO A 19 27.52 -24.40 15.44
CA PRO A 19 26.49 -24.79 14.51
C PRO A 19 26.16 -23.58 13.64
N LEU A 20 26.37 -23.70 12.33
CA LEU A 20 25.70 -22.82 11.37
C LEU A 20 24.21 -23.18 11.44
N ASP A 21 23.47 -22.50 12.31
CA ASP A 21 22.02 -22.43 12.20
C ASP A 21 21.71 -21.74 10.86
N GLY A 22 21.51 -22.55 9.82
CA GLY A 22 20.99 -22.07 8.55
C GLY A 22 19.65 -21.41 8.81
N ALA A 23 19.58 -20.10 8.58
CA ALA A 23 18.34 -19.36 8.58
C ALA A 23 17.36 -20.05 7.61
N ARG A 24 16.42 -20.83 8.14
CA ARG A 24 15.28 -21.31 7.37
C ARG A 24 14.44 -20.09 7.06
N ALA A 25 14.52 -19.60 5.82
CA ALA A 25 13.48 -18.75 5.27
C ALA A 25 12.17 -19.54 5.36
N ALA A 26 11.30 -19.15 6.28
CA ALA A 26 9.96 -19.70 6.34
C ALA A 26 9.28 -19.39 4.99
N PRO A 27 8.62 -20.35 4.33
CA PRO A 27 7.73 -20.03 3.23
C PRO A 27 6.73 -19.01 3.76
N GLY A 28 6.75 -17.80 3.22
CA GLY A 28 5.95 -16.69 3.72
C GLY A 28 4.51 -17.15 3.88
N ALA A 29 3.95 -16.96 5.07
CA ALA A 29 2.53 -17.17 5.28
C ALA A 29 1.80 -16.32 4.23
N HIS A 30 1.19 -16.96 3.24
CA HIS A 30 0.45 -16.26 2.19
C HIS A 30 -0.79 -15.62 2.84
N VAL A 31 -0.63 -14.41 3.38
CA VAL A 31 -1.73 -13.69 3.99
C VAL A 31 -2.58 -13.10 2.87
N HIS A 32 -3.58 -13.85 2.44
CA HIS A 32 -4.55 -13.40 1.44
C HIS A 32 -5.41 -12.25 1.97
N GLY A 33 -5.82 -11.35 1.07
CA GLY A 33 -6.79 -10.30 1.39
C GLY A 33 -6.26 -9.20 2.32
N HIS A 34 -4.96 -8.90 2.27
CA HIS A 34 -4.35 -7.82 3.03
C HIS A 34 -4.02 -6.62 2.14
N ALA A 35 -4.29 -5.42 2.64
CA ALA A 35 -3.83 -4.16 2.06
C ALA A 35 -3.20 -3.27 3.15
N SER A 36 -2.41 -2.29 2.73
CA SER A 36 -1.85 -1.25 3.59
C SER A 36 -2.55 0.08 3.31
N LEU A 37 -2.84 0.85 4.34
CA LEU A 37 -3.38 2.21 4.22
C LEU A 37 -2.49 3.16 5.00
N GLN A 38 -1.97 4.20 4.37
CA GLN A 38 -1.29 5.29 5.07
C GLN A 38 -2.22 6.49 5.14
N LEU A 39 -2.36 7.07 6.33
CA LEU A 39 -3.04 8.33 6.57
C LEU A 39 -2.01 9.35 7.02
N ALA A 40 -1.76 10.37 6.20
CA ALA A 40 -0.86 11.47 6.53
C ALA A 40 -1.65 12.79 6.56
N LEU A 41 -1.66 13.47 7.71
CA LEU A 41 -2.23 14.82 7.85
C LEU A 41 -1.11 15.82 8.14
N ASP A 42 -0.86 16.71 7.18
CA ASP A 42 0.10 17.81 7.28
C ASP A 42 -0.61 19.16 7.01
N GLY A 43 -0.63 20.03 8.03
CA GLY A 43 -1.43 21.25 8.00
C GLY A 43 -2.90 20.97 7.67
N SER A 44 -3.39 21.54 6.57
CA SER A 44 -4.75 21.33 6.06
C SER A 44 -4.85 20.20 5.02
N ARG A 45 -3.74 19.55 4.64
CA ARG A 45 -3.71 18.51 3.61
C ARG A 45 -3.74 17.13 4.25
N LEU A 46 -4.69 16.33 3.83
CA LEU A 46 -4.79 14.92 4.16
C LEU A 46 -4.48 14.09 2.92
N THR A 47 -3.54 13.16 3.02
CA THR A 47 -3.27 12.15 2.01
C THR A 47 -3.63 10.78 2.56
N LEU A 48 -4.41 10.02 1.81
CA LEU A 48 -4.65 8.59 2.03
C LEU A 48 -3.97 7.81 0.91
N SER A 49 -3.08 6.88 1.24
CA SER A 49 -2.42 6.01 0.27
C SER A 49 -2.78 4.56 0.54
N LEU A 50 -3.58 3.96 -0.35
CA LEU A 50 -3.97 2.56 -0.30
C LEU A 50 -3.06 1.76 -1.24
N GLU A 51 -2.34 0.80 -0.68
CA GLU A 51 -1.51 -0.16 -1.42
C GLU A 51 -2.03 -1.57 -1.21
N SER A 52 -2.19 -2.34 -2.28
CA SER A 52 -2.75 -3.68 -2.20
C SER A 52 -2.24 -4.58 -3.31
N PRO A 53 -1.88 -5.84 -3.00
CA PRO A 53 -1.80 -6.89 -4.00
C PRO A 53 -3.13 -7.03 -4.75
N LEU A 54 -3.07 -7.44 -6.01
CA LEU A 54 -4.27 -7.51 -6.85
C LEU A 54 -5.20 -8.63 -6.40
N GLU A 55 -4.71 -9.72 -5.81
CA GLU A 55 -5.54 -10.80 -5.27
C GLU A 55 -6.53 -10.28 -4.23
N ALA A 56 -6.09 -9.37 -3.37
CA ALA A 56 -6.91 -8.83 -2.29
C ALA A 56 -8.13 -8.04 -2.79
N LEU A 57 -8.08 -7.55 -4.04
CA LEU A 57 -9.13 -6.72 -4.64
C LEU A 57 -9.88 -7.44 -5.77
N LEU A 58 -9.15 -8.15 -6.64
CA LEU A 58 -9.67 -8.79 -7.86
C LEU A 58 -9.82 -10.30 -7.74
N GLY A 59 -8.93 -10.94 -6.97
CA GLY A 59 -8.86 -12.40 -6.95
C GLY A 59 -7.89 -13.02 -7.93
N PHE A 60 -6.94 -12.24 -8.45
CA PHE A 60 -5.79 -12.71 -9.22
C PHE A 60 -4.68 -11.65 -9.21
N GLU A 61 -3.44 -12.06 -9.49
CA GLU A 61 -2.24 -11.19 -9.46
C GLU A 61 -1.70 -10.75 -10.85
N HIS A 62 -2.31 -11.23 -11.93
CA HIS A 62 -1.84 -10.98 -13.29
C HIS A 62 -2.67 -9.92 -14.02
N SER A 63 -2.14 -9.40 -15.14
CA SER A 63 -2.93 -8.62 -16.10
C SER A 63 -4.16 -9.41 -16.58
N PRO A 64 -5.29 -8.75 -16.88
CA PRO A 64 -6.50 -9.43 -17.32
C PRO A 64 -6.26 -10.18 -18.64
N ARG A 65 -6.63 -11.47 -18.68
CA ARG A 65 -6.40 -12.38 -19.81
C ARG A 65 -7.65 -12.62 -20.66
N ASN A 66 -8.81 -12.20 -20.16
CA ASN A 66 -10.10 -12.39 -20.82
C ASN A 66 -11.06 -11.22 -20.50
N ALA A 67 -12.21 -11.21 -21.18
CA ALA A 67 -13.20 -10.13 -21.04
C ALA A 67 -13.76 -10.00 -19.61
N ALA A 68 -13.94 -11.12 -18.89
CA ALA A 68 -14.49 -11.11 -17.53
C ALA A 68 -13.50 -10.47 -16.54
N GLU A 69 -12.22 -10.80 -16.64
CA GLU A 69 -11.16 -10.16 -15.86
C GLU A 69 -11.00 -8.68 -16.22
N GLY A 70 -11.11 -8.33 -17.51
CA GLY A 70 -11.10 -6.94 -17.95
C GLY A 70 -12.24 -6.12 -17.32
N GLU A 71 -13.43 -6.69 -17.22
CA GLU A 71 -14.57 -6.06 -16.54
C GLU A 71 -14.40 -5.99 -15.02
N ALA A 72 -13.75 -6.98 -14.41
CA ALA A 72 -13.37 -6.92 -12.99
C ALA A 72 -12.43 -5.74 -12.71
N VAL A 73 -11.43 -5.50 -13.58
CA VAL A 73 -10.52 -4.34 -13.47
C VAL A 73 -11.27 -3.02 -13.63
N ARG A 74 -12.23 -2.93 -14.56
CA ARG A 74 -13.07 -1.72 -14.70
C ARG A 74 -13.90 -1.42 -13.46
N ARG A 75 -14.54 -2.45 -12.90
CA ARG A 75 -15.30 -2.32 -11.64
C ARG A 75 -14.41 -1.95 -10.46
N LEU A 76 -13.19 -2.50 -10.39
CA LEU A 76 -12.20 -2.07 -9.41
C LEU A 76 -11.91 -0.58 -9.54
N GLY A 77 -11.58 -0.10 -10.75
CA GLY A 77 -11.34 1.31 -11.02
C GLY A 77 -12.54 2.20 -10.64
N GLN A 78 -13.76 1.78 -10.94
CA GLN A 78 -14.98 2.49 -10.55
C GLN A 78 -15.16 2.55 -9.03
N GLY A 79 -14.98 1.43 -8.33
CA GLY A 79 -15.10 1.36 -6.87
C GLY A 79 -14.06 2.24 -6.17
N LEU A 80 -12.81 2.23 -6.65
CA LEU A 80 -11.74 3.10 -6.14
C LEU A 80 -12.07 4.59 -6.31
N ARG A 81 -12.80 4.95 -7.37
CA ARG A 81 -13.19 6.35 -7.59
C ARG A 81 -14.30 6.86 -6.67
N GLN A 82 -15.00 5.98 -5.96
CA GLN A 82 -16.02 6.34 -4.97
C GLN A 82 -15.38 6.63 -3.61
N ALA A 83 -14.52 7.64 -3.54
CA ALA A 83 -13.70 7.94 -2.36
C ALA A 83 -14.53 8.20 -1.08
N ASP A 84 -15.70 8.80 -1.23
CA ASP A 84 -16.70 9.06 -0.19
C ASP A 84 -17.42 7.79 0.30
N VAL A 85 -17.49 6.75 -0.53
CA VAL A 85 -17.92 5.40 -0.11
C VAL A 85 -16.77 4.67 0.59
N LEU A 86 -15.54 4.83 0.10
CA LEU A 86 -14.37 4.15 0.64
C LEU A 86 -13.87 4.72 1.96
N PHE A 87 -13.97 6.03 2.18
CA PHE A 87 -13.42 6.71 3.35
C PHE A 87 -14.41 7.72 3.91
N THR A 88 -14.98 7.39 5.07
CA THR A 88 -15.75 8.32 5.88
C THR A 88 -14.84 8.96 6.91
N LEU A 89 -14.52 10.23 6.69
CA LEU A 89 -13.72 11.05 7.60
C LEU A 89 -14.61 11.73 8.65
N SER A 90 -14.00 12.35 9.65
CA SER A 90 -14.72 13.13 10.66
C SER A 90 -15.45 14.32 9.99
N PRO A 91 -16.79 14.42 10.02
CA PRO A 91 -17.50 15.52 9.33
C PRO A 91 -17.10 16.91 9.81
N ALA A 92 -16.78 17.02 11.12
CA ALA A 92 -16.30 18.25 11.73
C ALA A 92 -14.97 18.75 11.14
N ALA A 93 -14.18 17.87 10.50
CA ALA A 93 -12.91 18.24 9.84
C ALA A 93 -13.10 18.93 8.49
N GLN A 94 -14.30 18.82 7.91
CA GLN A 94 -14.69 19.47 6.66
C GLN A 94 -13.68 19.18 5.52
N CYS A 95 -13.25 17.93 5.41
CA CYS A 95 -12.35 17.47 4.36
C CYS A 95 -13.09 17.36 3.02
N ARG A 96 -12.51 17.91 1.96
CA ARG A 96 -12.98 17.82 0.57
C ARG A 96 -11.92 17.17 -0.29
N LEU A 97 -12.31 16.23 -1.15
CA LEU A 97 -11.39 15.59 -2.09
C LEU A 97 -10.93 16.62 -3.12
N GLU A 98 -9.61 16.75 -3.29
CA GLU A 98 -8.98 17.62 -4.29
C GLU A 98 -8.45 16.82 -5.48
N GLY A 99 -8.07 15.57 -5.27
CA GLY A 99 -7.55 14.74 -6.33
C GLY A 99 -7.37 13.29 -5.91
N MET A 100 -7.22 12.45 -6.92
CA MET A 100 -7.04 11.02 -6.76
C MET A 100 -6.21 10.49 -7.91
N GLU A 101 -5.38 9.50 -7.62
CA GLU A 101 -4.57 8.80 -8.61
C GLU A 101 -4.62 7.30 -8.34
N ILE A 102 -4.79 6.50 -9.39
CA ILE A 102 -4.83 5.04 -9.31
C ILE A 102 -3.82 4.51 -10.32
N SER A 103 -2.93 3.63 -9.88
CA SER A 103 -1.90 3.04 -10.72
C SER A 103 -1.63 1.59 -10.33
N SER A 104 -1.15 0.81 -11.30
CA SER A 104 -0.62 -0.54 -11.11
C SER A 104 0.27 -0.86 -12.30
N ALA A 105 1.40 -1.52 -12.06
CA ALA A 105 2.28 -1.97 -13.14
C ALA A 105 1.67 -3.13 -13.95
N ALA A 106 0.76 -3.89 -13.34
CA ALA A 106 0.15 -5.07 -13.96
C ALA A 106 -1.21 -4.79 -14.63
N LEU A 107 -1.88 -3.68 -14.30
CA LEU A 107 -3.20 -3.35 -14.85
C LEU A 107 -3.13 -2.29 -15.96
N PRO A 108 -3.77 -2.52 -17.13
CA PRO A 108 -3.87 -1.52 -18.17
C PRO A 108 -4.59 -0.26 -17.66
N THR A 109 -3.98 0.91 -17.84
CA THR A 109 -4.52 2.15 -17.27
C THR A 109 -5.86 2.55 -17.91
N GLU A 110 -6.11 2.14 -19.15
CA GLU A 110 -7.36 2.34 -19.88
C GLU A 110 -8.53 1.63 -19.21
N LEU A 111 -8.29 0.49 -18.56
CA LEU A 111 -9.31 -0.25 -17.83
C LEU A 111 -9.57 0.33 -16.42
N LEU A 112 -8.57 0.97 -15.82
CA LEU A 112 -8.71 1.64 -14.52
C LEU A 112 -9.40 3.01 -14.62
N ARG A 113 -9.28 3.69 -15.77
CA ARG A 113 -9.96 4.95 -16.06
C ARG A 113 -11.40 4.72 -16.53
N GLU A 114 -12.23 5.76 -16.47
CA GLU A 114 -13.53 5.68 -17.13
C GLU A 114 -13.35 5.62 -18.63
N PRO A 115 -14.20 4.86 -19.35
CA PRO A 115 -14.27 4.98 -20.79
C PRO A 115 -14.68 6.43 -21.10
N MET A 116 -13.73 7.23 -21.61
CA MET A 116 -14.06 8.53 -22.17
C MET A 116 -15.11 8.32 -23.27
N PRO A 117 -16.17 9.15 -23.34
CA PRO A 117 -17.08 9.11 -24.46
C PRO A 117 -16.29 9.29 -25.77
N ALA A 118 -16.58 8.45 -26.76
CA ALA A 118 -15.84 8.31 -28.02
C ALA A 118 -15.73 9.59 -28.88
N ALA A 119 -16.31 10.71 -28.44
CA ALA A 119 -16.32 12.00 -29.13
C ALA A 119 -15.08 12.87 -28.89
N ALA A 120 -14.15 12.47 -28.01
CA ALA A 120 -12.94 13.25 -27.70
C ALA A 120 -11.64 12.65 -28.27
N ALA A 121 -11.71 11.80 -29.30
CA ALA A 121 -10.54 11.31 -30.01
C ALA A 121 -9.94 12.40 -30.92
N GLY A 122 -9.31 13.40 -30.31
CA GLY A 122 -8.34 14.25 -30.99
C GLY A 122 -7.10 13.42 -31.36
N LYS A 123 -6.42 13.80 -32.45
CA LYS A 123 -5.23 13.12 -32.99
C LYS A 123 -4.17 12.87 -31.89
N PRO A 124 -3.40 11.76 -31.96
CA PRO A 124 -2.35 11.50 -30.99
C PRO A 124 -1.29 12.60 -31.08
N ALA A 125 -1.09 13.32 -29.99
CA ALA A 125 0.08 14.17 -29.80
C ALA A 125 1.22 13.29 -29.30
N ASP A 126 2.40 13.45 -29.91
CA ASP A 126 3.63 12.77 -29.54
C ASP A 126 4.00 13.06 -28.07
N ALA A 127 3.61 12.17 -27.16
CA ALA A 127 4.07 12.22 -25.79
C ALA A 127 5.40 11.45 -25.69
N LYS A 128 6.51 12.18 -25.69
CA LYS A 128 7.75 11.68 -25.08
C LYS A 128 7.50 11.48 -23.59
N GLN A 129 7.28 10.25 -23.13
CA GLN A 129 7.37 9.95 -21.70
C GLN A 129 8.85 9.97 -21.26
N ALA A 130 9.19 11.03 -20.53
CA ALA A 130 10.32 11.05 -19.62
C ALA A 130 9.96 10.30 -18.32
N GLY A 131 10.94 9.59 -17.76
CA GLY A 131 10.87 9.00 -16.42
C GLY A 131 10.97 7.49 -16.40
N LYS A 132 12.20 6.95 -16.47
CA LYS A 132 12.48 5.58 -16.07
C LYS A 132 12.42 5.50 -14.55
N SER A 133 11.31 5.02 -14.01
CA SER A 133 11.28 4.51 -12.63
C SER A 133 12.00 3.17 -12.63
N SER A 134 13.13 3.06 -11.94
CA SER A 134 13.81 1.78 -11.75
C SER A 134 12.87 0.80 -11.04
N PRO A 135 12.74 -0.45 -11.50
CA PRO A 135 11.95 -1.44 -10.76
C PRO A 135 12.69 -1.80 -9.47
N ALA A 136 11.99 -1.69 -8.35
CA ALA A 136 12.43 -2.36 -7.13
C ALA A 136 12.38 -3.88 -7.37
N PRO A 137 13.39 -4.65 -6.94
CA PRO A 137 13.31 -6.10 -6.99
C PRO A 137 12.23 -6.50 -5.99
N ASP A 138 11.18 -7.20 -6.47
CA ASP A 138 9.95 -7.62 -5.76
C ASP A 138 8.67 -6.81 -6.03
N ALA A 139 8.60 -6.06 -7.14
CA ALA A 139 7.34 -5.47 -7.59
C ALA A 139 6.35 -6.56 -8.07
N HIS A 140 5.61 -7.14 -7.12
CA HIS A 140 4.29 -7.70 -7.38
C HIS A 140 3.43 -6.62 -8.06
N GLY A 141 2.42 -7.01 -8.85
CA GLY A 141 1.63 -6.12 -9.68
C GLY A 141 0.72 -5.16 -8.91
N ASP A 142 1.15 -4.67 -7.75
CA ASP A 142 0.37 -4.01 -6.73
C ASP A 142 -0.38 -2.81 -7.28
N LEU A 143 -1.57 -2.60 -6.72
CA LEU A 143 -2.36 -1.41 -6.92
C LEU A 143 -1.96 -0.36 -5.88
N LEU A 144 -1.67 0.84 -6.37
CA LEU A 144 -1.57 2.04 -5.55
C LEU A 144 -2.73 2.99 -5.89
N ALA A 145 -3.49 3.39 -4.87
CA ALA A 145 -4.52 4.42 -4.96
C ALA A 145 -4.26 5.53 -3.93
N GLU A 146 -3.94 6.73 -4.41
CA GLU A 146 -3.72 7.91 -3.58
C GLU A 146 -4.92 8.85 -3.65
N TYR A 147 -5.36 9.37 -2.50
CA TYR A 147 -6.45 10.33 -2.36
C TYR A 147 -5.92 11.54 -1.61
N ARG A 148 -6.11 12.73 -2.17
CA ARG A 148 -5.69 14.00 -1.58
C ARG A 148 -6.92 14.82 -1.22
N TYR A 149 -6.98 15.26 0.03
CA TYR A 149 -8.06 16.07 0.56
C TYR A 149 -7.52 17.36 1.15
N HIS A 150 -8.35 18.40 1.11
CA HIS A 150 -8.19 19.61 1.90
C HIS A 150 -9.22 19.66 3.02
N CYS A 151 -8.75 19.73 4.26
CA CYS A 151 -9.55 19.83 5.46
C CYS A 151 -9.54 21.27 5.99
N ALA A 152 -10.70 21.89 6.09
CA ALA A 152 -10.81 23.25 6.62
C ALA A 152 -10.61 23.33 8.14
N ARG A 153 -10.81 22.20 8.85
CA ARG A 153 -10.60 22.06 10.30
C ARG A 153 -9.80 20.78 10.58
N PRO A 154 -8.51 20.72 10.18
CA PRO A 154 -7.72 19.49 10.27
C PRO A 154 -7.59 18.97 11.70
N GLU A 155 -7.65 19.87 12.69
CA GLU A 155 -7.67 19.54 14.10
C GLU A 155 -8.96 18.83 14.53
N GLN A 156 -10.01 18.71 13.72
CA GLN A 156 -11.20 17.92 14.04
C GLN A 156 -11.17 16.52 13.40
N LEU A 157 -10.11 16.18 12.67
CA LEU A 157 -9.93 14.81 12.15
C LEU A 157 -9.53 13.88 13.30
N ARG A 158 -10.49 13.06 13.74
CA ARG A 158 -10.41 12.19 14.92
C ARG A 158 -10.84 10.75 14.64
N ARG A 159 -11.26 10.47 13.41
CA ARG A 159 -11.79 9.18 12.98
C ARG A 159 -11.63 9.03 11.49
N LEU A 160 -11.30 7.81 11.09
CA LEU A 160 -11.47 7.28 9.74
C LEU A 160 -12.24 5.96 9.84
N GLN A 161 -13.33 5.86 9.09
CA GLN A 161 -14.01 4.60 8.81
C GLN A 161 -13.85 4.27 7.33
N THR A 162 -13.66 3.00 6.99
CA THR A 162 -13.53 2.56 5.61
C THR A 162 -14.68 1.67 5.14
N GLY A 163 -15.19 1.96 3.93
CA GLY A 163 -16.11 1.11 3.20
C GLY A 163 -15.41 0.05 2.33
N ALA A 164 -14.08 0.02 2.29
CA ALA A 164 -13.30 -0.82 1.38
C ALA A 164 -13.63 -2.32 1.50
N PHE A 165 -13.88 -2.84 2.71
CA PHE A 165 -14.26 -4.24 2.91
C PHE A 165 -15.60 -4.61 2.26
N LYS A 166 -16.52 -3.65 2.14
CA LYS A 166 -17.81 -3.86 1.46
C LYS A 166 -17.66 -3.70 -0.05
N ALA A 167 -16.84 -2.75 -0.50
CA ALA A 167 -16.56 -2.53 -1.91
C ALA A 167 -15.75 -3.69 -2.53
N PHE A 168 -14.84 -4.27 -1.78
CA PHE A 168 -13.90 -5.30 -2.21
C PHE A 168 -14.02 -6.54 -1.32
N GLY A 169 -14.92 -7.46 -1.66
CA GLY A 169 -15.29 -8.60 -0.80
C GLY A 169 -14.18 -9.62 -0.51
N LYS A 170 -13.06 -9.54 -1.23
CA LYS A 170 -11.85 -10.35 -0.98
C LYS A 170 -10.91 -9.75 0.06
N LEU A 171 -11.09 -8.47 0.39
CA LEU A 171 -10.29 -7.77 1.38
C LEU A 171 -10.70 -8.22 2.79
N ARG A 172 -9.73 -8.61 3.61
CA ARG A 172 -9.90 -9.17 4.95
C ARG A 172 -9.25 -8.33 6.04
N ARG A 173 -8.17 -7.63 5.69
CA ARG A 173 -7.41 -6.83 6.64
C ARG A 173 -6.81 -5.61 5.95
N ILE A 174 -6.87 -4.47 6.64
CA ILE A 174 -6.08 -3.28 6.29
C ILE A 174 -5.17 -2.98 7.47
N GLU A 175 -3.87 -2.91 7.25
CA GLU A 175 -2.95 -2.32 8.22
C GLU A 175 -2.85 -0.82 7.93
N LEU A 176 -3.39 -0.02 8.86
CA LEU A 176 -3.43 1.43 8.78
C LEU A 176 -2.27 2.03 9.56
N GLU A 177 -1.38 2.72 8.88
CA GLU A 177 -0.41 3.63 9.49
C GLU A 177 -0.94 5.05 9.47
N ARG A 178 -1.09 5.65 10.63
CA ARG A 178 -1.53 7.03 10.79
C ARG A 178 -0.37 7.89 11.23
N VAL A 179 -0.16 9.02 10.55
CA VAL A 179 0.76 10.08 10.93
C VAL A 179 0.00 11.40 10.86
N THR A 180 -0.06 12.10 11.99
CA THR A 180 -0.66 13.43 12.11
C THR A 180 0.27 14.32 12.91
N GLY A 181 0.14 15.64 12.82
CA GLY A 181 0.92 16.56 13.66
C GLY A 181 0.75 16.35 15.18
N ARG A 182 -0.24 15.57 15.63
CA ARG A 182 -0.50 15.29 17.06
C ARG A 182 0.02 13.92 17.51
N SER A 183 0.04 12.93 16.63
CA SER A 183 0.40 11.55 16.96
C SER A 183 0.58 10.69 15.71
N GLN A 184 1.33 9.61 15.87
CA GLN A 184 1.40 8.51 14.91
C GLN A 184 0.94 7.19 15.54
N GLY A 185 0.57 6.20 14.74
CA GLY A 185 0.26 4.87 15.24
C GLY A 185 -0.16 3.89 14.14
N LEU A 186 -0.02 2.60 14.45
CA LEU A 186 -0.45 1.49 13.60
C LEU A 186 -1.77 0.92 14.13
N HIS A 187 -2.70 0.63 13.22
CA HIS A 187 -4.04 0.12 13.54
C HIS A 187 -4.39 -0.99 12.57
N ARG A 188 -4.98 -2.06 13.07
CA ARG A 188 -5.51 -3.13 12.23
C ARG A 188 -7.01 -2.95 12.05
N LEU A 189 -7.45 -2.77 10.81
CA LEU A 189 -8.86 -2.74 10.44
C LEU A 189 -9.29 -4.08 9.86
N THR A 190 -10.53 -4.48 10.15
CA THR A 190 -11.16 -5.71 9.64
C THR A 190 -12.62 -5.42 9.27
N PRO A 191 -13.32 -6.32 8.56
CA PRO A 191 -14.75 -6.14 8.29
C PRO A 191 -15.60 -5.94 9.56
N GLY A 192 -15.22 -6.55 10.68
CA GLY A 192 -15.90 -6.39 11.97
C GLY A 192 -15.51 -5.14 12.75
N GLN A 193 -14.38 -4.52 12.40
CA GLN A 193 -13.87 -3.28 12.99
C GLN A 193 -13.27 -2.40 11.88
N PRO A 194 -14.11 -1.80 11.01
CA PRO A 194 -13.66 -1.06 9.84
C PRO A 194 -13.36 0.41 10.14
N GLU A 195 -13.11 0.74 11.41
CA GLU A 195 -12.97 2.12 11.89
C GLU A 195 -11.85 2.22 12.91
N VAL A 196 -11.16 3.35 12.89
CA VAL A 196 -10.27 3.81 13.96
C VAL A 196 -10.67 5.22 14.40
N SER A 197 -10.54 5.49 15.70
CA SER A 197 -10.66 6.83 16.26
C SER A 197 -9.43 7.18 17.12
N TRP A 198 -9.13 8.47 17.27
CA TRP A 198 -7.98 9.01 18.02
C TRP A 198 -8.26 10.43 18.53
#